data_AF-A0A1M3T790-F1
#
_entry.id   AF-A0A1M3T790-F1
#
_cell.length_a   1.000
_cell.length_b   1.000
_cell.length_c   1.000
_cell.angle_alpha   90.00
_cell.angle_beta   90.00
_cell.angle_gamma   90.00
#
_symmetry.space_group_name_H-M   'P 1'
#
loop_
_entity.id
_entity.type
_entity.pdbx_description
1 polymer ?
#
loop_
_entity_poly.entity_id
_entity_poly.type
_entity_poly.pdbx_seq_one_letter_code
_entity_poly.pdbx_strand_id
1 'polypeptide(L)'
;MAATNGYNHEEWDTYYKWEPGLASFHQKAQEDQNHMFLQIDQNDIYASQCLGKLVKIDSLDRVYDIRSGLTVYDESMHFLKQINFYQVVAEPSVWRHQTAIYQLLVDLCGQLEEMVYIVESAFEFSPEHAEQMILNSYVKWRWHLCRVVIEDIKKQVDDVSKDFGRWARQTPGEYGDIFPPNPLDQENESDASEVSEIRGLTRFGAVALN
;
A
#
# COMPACT_ATOMS: atom_id res chain seq x y z
N MET A 1 -16.76 -13.01 55.95
CA MET A 1 -17.39 -13.29 54.63
C MET A 1 -16.30 -13.11 53.59
N ALA A 2 -15.97 -14.16 52.84
CA ALA A 2 -15.09 -14.01 51.69
C ALA A 2 -15.94 -13.54 50.51
N ALA A 3 -15.58 -12.41 49.90
CA ALA A 3 -16.11 -12.06 48.59
C ALA A 3 -15.39 -12.94 47.58
N THR A 4 -16.06 -14.00 47.12
CA THR A 4 -15.59 -14.77 45.97
C THR A 4 -15.68 -13.88 44.74
N ASN A 5 -14.53 -13.46 44.20
CA ASN A 5 -14.44 -12.82 42.89
C ASN A 5 -14.86 -13.85 41.83
N GLY A 6 -16.16 -13.96 41.59
CA GLY A 6 -16.70 -14.64 40.43
C GLY A 6 -16.36 -13.81 39.20
N TYR A 7 -15.21 -14.07 38.59
CA TYR A 7 -14.93 -13.60 37.25
C TYR A 7 -16.02 -14.15 36.32
N ASN A 8 -16.63 -13.28 35.52
CA ASN A 8 -17.78 -13.62 34.68
C ASN A 8 -17.39 -14.66 33.62
N HIS A 9 -17.69 -15.94 33.89
CA HIS A 9 -17.48 -17.01 32.91
C HIS A 9 -18.22 -16.73 31.58
N GLU A 10 -19.33 -16.00 31.62
CA GLU A 10 -20.12 -15.59 30.45
C GLU A 10 -19.40 -14.58 29.54
N GLU A 11 -18.49 -13.75 30.07
CA GLU A 11 -17.71 -12.79 29.26
C GLU A 11 -16.65 -13.53 28.43
N TRP A 12 -15.94 -14.49 29.04
CA TRP A 12 -14.97 -15.35 28.35
C TRP A 12 -15.63 -16.27 27.33
N ASP A 13 -16.75 -16.90 27.70
CA ASP A 13 -17.53 -17.74 26.79
C ASP A 13 -18.17 -16.93 25.64
N THR A 14 -18.24 -15.59 25.77
CA THR A 14 -18.57 -14.68 24.66
C THR A 14 -17.32 -14.39 23.82
N TYR A 15 -16.17 -14.07 24.43
CA TYR A 15 -14.90 -13.79 23.73
C TYR A 15 -14.49 -14.92 22.76
N TYR A 16 -14.47 -16.17 23.23
CA TYR A 16 -14.11 -17.33 22.39
C TYR A 16 -15.09 -17.59 21.23
N LYS A 17 -16.32 -17.06 21.27
CA LYS A 17 -17.27 -17.11 20.14
C LYS A 17 -16.99 -16.05 19.07
N TRP A 18 -16.37 -14.93 19.45
CA TRP A 18 -15.97 -13.86 18.52
C TRP A 18 -14.58 -14.06 17.93
N GLU A 19 -13.66 -14.70 18.66
CA GLU A 19 -12.26 -14.93 18.24
C GLU A 19 -12.12 -15.51 16.81
N PRO A 20 -12.82 -16.59 16.40
CA PRO A 20 -12.73 -17.10 15.02
C PRO A 20 -13.23 -16.10 13.97
N GLY A 21 -14.25 -15.31 14.31
CA GLY A 21 -14.77 -14.25 13.45
C GLY A 21 -13.77 -13.10 13.30
N LEU A 22 -13.17 -12.66 14.42
CA LEU A 22 -12.15 -11.63 14.45
C LEU A 22 -10.91 -12.04 13.66
N ALA A 23 -10.44 -13.29 13.83
CA ALA A 23 -9.35 -13.85 13.04
C ALA A 23 -9.67 -13.87 11.53
N SER A 24 -10.89 -14.24 11.15
CA SER A 24 -11.33 -14.20 9.74
C SER A 24 -11.37 -12.77 9.18
N PHE A 25 -11.82 -11.78 9.97
CA PHE A 25 -11.76 -10.37 9.57
C PHE A 25 -10.33 -9.85 9.42
N HIS A 26 -9.42 -10.22 10.33
CA HIS A 26 -8.00 -9.86 10.22
C HIS A 26 -7.32 -10.48 9.00
N GLN A 27 -7.52 -11.78 8.78
CA GLN A 27 -7.00 -12.46 7.59
C GLN A 27 -7.49 -11.77 6.30
N LYS A 28 -8.80 -11.50 6.20
CA LYS A 28 -9.35 -10.83 5.03
C LYS A 28 -8.77 -9.42 4.84
N ALA A 29 -8.64 -8.63 5.91
CA ALA A 29 -8.05 -7.29 5.82
C ALA A 29 -6.59 -7.36 5.34
N GLN A 30 -5.82 -8.37 5.77
CA GLN A 30 -4.45 -8.60 5.32
C GLN A 30 -4.38 -9.06 3.85
N GLU A 31 -5.32 -9.90 3.40
CA GLU A 31 -5.46 -10.30 1.99
C GLU A 31 -5.80 -9.10 1.09
N ASP A 32 -6.80 -8.30 1.47
CA ASP A 32 -7.20 -7.06 0.78
C ASP A 32 -6.02 -6.05 0.72
N GLN A 33 -5.26 -5.92 1.81
CA GLN A 33 -4.08 -5.05 1.89
C GLN A 33 -2.93 -5.53 1.00
N ASN A 34 -2.63 -6.83 1.00
CA ASN A 34 -1.63 -7.44 0.10
C ASN A 34 -2.02 -7.25 -1.38
N HIS A 35 -3.30 -7.35 -1.71
CA HIS A 35 -3.80 -7.08 -3.06
C HIS A 35 -3.60 -5.61 -3.46
N MET A 36 -3.93 -4.67 -2.56
CA MET A 36 -3.70 -3.24 -2.77
C MET A 36 -2.21 -2.94 -3.05
N PHE A 37 -1.28 -3.55 -2.31
CA PHE A 37 0.16 -3.34 -2.55
C PHE A 37 0.63 -3.84 -3.91
N LEU A 38 0.13 -5.00 -4.38
CA LEU A 38 0.41 -5.47 -5.74
C LEU A 38 -0.15 -4.51 -6.81
N GLN A 39 -1.32 -3.91 -6.57
CA GLN A 39 -1.90 -2.92 -7.47
C GLN A 39 -1.12 -1.59 -7.46
N ILE A 40 -0.55 -1.18 -6.33
CA ILE A 40 0.31 0.02 -6.24
C ILE A 40 1.54 -0.14 -7.14
N ASP A 41 2.26 -1.26 -7.06
CA ASP A 41 3.44 -1.50 -7.91
C ASP A 41 3.07 -1.53 -9.41
N GLN A 42 1.91 -2.11 -9.75
CA GLN A 42 1.41 -2.15 -11.14
C GLN A 42 1.03 -0.75 -11.64
N ASN A 43 0.27 0.01 -10.85
CA ASN A 43 -0.15 1.37 -11.17
C ASN A 43 1.06 2.31 -11.28
N ASP A 44 2.06 2.16 -10.42
CA ASP A 44 3.29 2.95 -10.49
C ASP A 44 4.04 2.75 -11.80
N ILE A 45 4.28 1.49 -12.17
CA ILE A 45 4.92 1.13 -13.44
C ILE A 45 4.10 1.68 -14.62
N TYR A 46 2.78 1.59 -14.57
CA TYR A 46 1.89 2.12 -15.62
C TYR A 46 1.94 3.64 -15.71
N ALA A 47 1.88 4.37 -14.59
CA ALA A 47 1.96 5.82 -14.55
C ALA A 47 3.29 6.35 -15.10
N SER A 48 4.44 5.80 -14.68
CA SER A 48 5.75 6.15 -15.25
C SER A 48 5.84 5.81 -16.75
N GLN A 49 5.22 4.72 -17.21
CA GLN A 49 5.17 4.40 -18.65
C GLN A 49 4.35 5.43 -19.44
N CYS A 50 3.17 5.81 -18.95
CA CYS A 50 2.31 6.79 -19.62
C CYS A 50 2.93 8.20 -19.62
N LEU A 51 3.47 8.66 -18.48
CA LEU A 51 4.27 9.88 -18.43
C LEU A 51 5.48 9.81 -19.37
N GLY A 52 6.21 8.69 -19.38
CA GLY A 52 7.34 8.44 -20.27
C GLY A 52 7.00 8.34 -21.77
N LYS A 53 5.74 8.07 -22.13
CA LYS A 53 5.21 8.28 -23.50
C LYS A 53 5.01 9.78 -23.78
N LEU A 54 4.30 10.48 -22.89
CA LEU A 54 3.95 11.90 -23.06
C LEU A 54 5.18 12.81 -23.13
N VAL A 55 6.22 12.57 -22.32
CA VAL A 55 7.50 13.33 -22.34
C VAL A 55 8.25 13.21 -23.68
N LYS A 56 8.05 12.13 -24.45
CA LYS A 56 8.70 11.95 -25.77
C LYS A 56 8.07 12.79 -26.88
N ILE A 57 6.98 13.51 -26.59
CA ILE A 57 6.27 14.35 -27.54
C ILE A 57 6.73 15.79 -27.29
N ASP A 58 7.78 16.21 -28.00
CA ASP A 58 8.50 17.48 -27.76
C ASP A 58 7.58 18.71 -27.68
N SER A 59 6.53 18.76 -28.50
CA SER A 59 5.54 19.84 -28.51
C SER A 59 4.67 19.84 -27.24
N LEU A 60 4.27 18.67 -26.76
CA LEU A 60 3.53 18.50 -25.51
C LEU A 60 4.42 18.84 -24.29
N ASP A 61 5.64 18.29 -24.23
CA ASP A 61 6.60 18.57 -23.14
C ASP A 61 6.92 20.06 -23.06
N ARG A 62 7.15 20.73 -24.19
CA ARG A 62 7.44 22.17 -24.25
C ARG A 62 6.25 23.06 -23.81
N VAL A 63 5.00 22.64 -24.05
CA VAL A 63 3.81 23.43 -23.71
C VAL A 63 3.39 23.23 -22.25
N TYR A 64 3.60 22.03 -21.71
CA TYR A 64 3.01 21.60 -20.44
C TYR A 64 4.01 21.26 -19.34
N ASP A 65 5.30 21.15 -19.67
CA ASP A 65 6.38 20.72 -18.77
C ASP A 65 6.08 19.35 -18.13
N ILE A 66 5.83 18.36 -19.00
CA ILE A 66 5.50 16.99 -18.60
C ILE A 66 6.67 16.38 -17.83
N ARG A 67 7.91 16.68 -18.25
CA ARG A 67 9.17 16.22 -17.64
C ARG A 67 9.32 16.64 -16.18
N SER A 68 8.94 17.87 -15.83
CA SER A 68 8.90 18.32 -14.44
C SER A 68 7.92 17.49 -13.61
N GLY A 69 6.71 17.24 -14.14
CA GLY A 69 5.73 16.35 -13.51
C GLY A 69 6.25 14.92 -13.31
N LEU A 70 6.87 14.33 -14.34
CA LEU A 70 7.50 13.01 -14.26
C LEU A 70 8.62 12.96 -13.21
N THR A 71 9.47 13.98 -13.14
CA THR A 71 10.57 14.04 -12.16
C THR A 71 10.02 14.07 -10.73
N VAL A 72 9.02 14.90 -10.45
CA VAL A 72 8.37 14.97 -9.12
C VAL A 72 7.68 13.66 -8.76
N TYR A 73 7.04 13.00 -9.74
CA TYR A 73 6.40 11.71 -9.57
C TYR A 73 7.41 10.60 -9.24
N ASP A 74 8.43 10.43 -10.09
CA ASP A 74 9.45 9.39 -9.95
C ASP A 74 10.25 9.56 -8.63
N GLU A 75 10.59 10.81 -8.24
CA GLU A 75 11.20 11.10 -6.92
C GLU A 75 10.34 10.61 -5.75
N SER A 76 9.04 10.90 -5.80
CA SER A 76 8.08 10.57 -4.74
C SER A 76 7.92 9.05 -4.60
N MET A 77 7.76 8.35 -5.73
CA MET A 77 7.61 6.90 -5.75
C MET A 77 8.91 6.16 -5.44
N HIS A 78 10.06 6.69 -5.87
CA HIS A 78 11.36 6.15 -5.50
C HIS A 78 11.61 6.23 -3.99
N PHE A 79 11.25 7.34 -3.34
CA PHE A 79 11.35 7.46 -1.88
C PHE A 79 10.50 6.39 -1.16
N LEU A 80 9.23 6.21 -1.55
CA LEU A 80 8.35 5.21 -0.93
C LEU A 80 8.90 3.78 -1.05
N LYS A 81 9.54 3.47 -2.19
CA LYS A 81 10.23 2.18 -2.40
C LYS A 81 11.49 2.07 -1.54
N GLN A 82 12.32 3.11 -1.44
CA GLN A 82 13.53 3.09 -0.59
C GLN A 82 13.22 2.77 0.87
N ILE A 83 12.11 3.29 1.41
CA ILE A 83 11.69 3.05 2.79
C ILE A 83 10.84 1.78 2.96
N ASN A 84 10.62 1.01 1.89
CA ASN A 84 9.71 -0.15 1.84
C ASN A 84 8.33 0.16 2.45
N PHE A 85 7.77 1.35 2.15
CA PHE A 85 6.60 1.93 2.84
C PHE A 85 5.39 1.00 2.91
N TYR A 86 5.19 0.20 1.86
CA TYR A 86 4.08 -0.73 1.72
C TYR A 86 4.33 -2.08 2.40
N GLN A 87 5.55 -2.41 2.83
CA GLN A 87 5.86 -3.70 3.47
C GLN A 87 6.23 -3.57 4.95
N VAL A 88 6.82 -2.44 5.36
CA VAL A 88 7.41 -2.28 6.71
C VAL A 88 6.40 -1.82 7.77
N VAL A 89 5.29 -1.20 7.38
CA VAL A 89 4.44 -0.49 8.35
C VAL A 89 3.20 -1.31 8.75
N ALA A 90 3.29 -1.95 9.92
CA ALA A 90 2.18 -2.65 10.57
C ALA A 90 1.18 -1.72 11.28
N GLU A 91 1.46 -0.41 11.37
CA GLU A 91 0.65 0.53 12.17
C GLU A 91 -0.64 0.97 11.43
N PRO A 92 -1.85 0.76 11.99
CA PRO A 92 -3.11 1.13 11.33
C PRO A 92 -3.29 2.64 11.06
N SER A 93 -2.50 3.48 11.73
CA SER A 93 -2.46 4.93 11.48
C SER A 93 -1.97 5.26 10.06
N VAL A 94 -1.07 4.44 9.52
CA VAL A 94 -0.39 4.66 8.24
C VAL A 94 -1.16 4.08 7.05
N TRP A 95 -2.09 3.15 7.30
CA TRP A 95 -3.00 2.64 6.27
C TRP A 95 -3.75 3.76 5.55
N ARG A 96 -4.09 4.85 6.25
CA ARG A 96 -4.72 6.03 5.64
C ARG A 96 -3.86 6.67 4.55
N HIS A 97 -2.54 6.74 4.75
CA HIS A 97 -1.61 7.24 3.75
C HIS A 97 -1.40 6.23 2.62
N GLN A 98 -1.29 4.92 2.93
CA GLN A 98 -1.19 3.86 1.92
C GLN A 98 -2.42 3.85 0.98
N THR A 99 -3.63 3.88 1.53
CA THR A 99 -4.89 3.95 0.76
C THR A 99 -5.05 5.27 0.02
N ALA A 100 -4.65 6.40 0.60
CA ALA A 100 -4.69 7.70 -0.09
C ALA A 100 -3.76 7.73 -1.30
N ILE A 101 -2.50 7.28 -1.15
CA ILE A 101 -1.54 7.21 -2.26
C ILE A 101 -2.03 6.20 -3.32
N TYR A 102 -2.58 5.05 -2.91
CA TYR A 102 -3.20 4.10 -3.84
C TYR A 102 -4.32 4.73 -4.67
N GLN A 103 -5.27 5.43 -4.04
CA GLN A 103 -6.37 6.07 -4.78
C GLN A 103 -5.85 7.16 -5.72
N LEU A 104 -4.90 7.99 -5.28
CA LEU A 104 -4.27 8.99 -6.12
C LEU A 104 -3.54 8.37 -7.32
N LEU A 105 -2.90 7.20 -7.14
CA LEU A 105 -2.29 6.45 -8.25
C LEU A 105 -3.34 5.94 -9.25
N VAL A 106 -4.45 5.37 -8.77
CA VAL A 106 -5.57 4.94 -9.64
C VAL A 106 -6.12 6.12 -10.44
N ASP A 107 -6.35 7.25 -9.78
CA ASP A 107 -6.86 8.47 -10.42
C ASP A 107 -5.85 9.01 -11.45
N LEU A 108 -4.56 9.04 -11.11
CA LEU A 108 -3.48 9.47 -12.02
C LEU A 108 -3.39 8.56 -13.25
N CYS A 109 -3.41 7.23 -13.06
CA CYS A 109 -3.40 6.26 -14.15
C CYS A 109 -4.57 6.52 -15.13
N GLY A 110 -5.78 6.73 -14.63
CA GLY A 110 -6.94 7.02 -15.47
C GLY A 110 -6.83 8.35 -16.24
N GLN A 111 -6.30 9.40 -15.62
CA GLN A 111 -6.07 10.68 -16.33
C GLN A 111 -4.97 10.56 -17.39
N LEU A 112 -3.89 9.83 -17.09
CA LEU A 112 -2.77 9.60 -18.00
C LEU A 112 -3.15 8.70 -19.17
N GLU A 113 -3.93 7.64 -18.95
CA GLU A 113 -4.44 6.74 -19.99
C GLU A 113 -5.26 7.52 -21.01
N GLU A 114 -6.22 8.33 -20.55
CA GLU A 114 -7.05 9.13 -21.44
C GLU A 114 -6.22 10.19 -22.18
N MET A 115 -5.25 10.83 -21.51
CA MET A 115 -4.37 11.81 -22.14
C MET A 115 -3.46 11.19 -23.21
N VAL A 116 -2.91 10.00 -22.96
CA VAL A 116 -2.16 9.21 -23.95
C VAL A 116 -3.06 8.83 -25.12
N TYR A 117 -4.26 8.32 -24.86
CA TYR A 117 -5.22 7.93 -25.90
C TYR A 117 -5.59 9.09 -26.83
N ILE A 118 -5.91 10.27 -26.28
CA ILE A 118 -6.25 11.49 -27.06
C ILE A 118 -5.10 11.88 -27.98
N VAL A 119 -3.87 11.89 -27.45
CA VAL A 119 -2.70 12.36 -28.20
C VAL A 119 -2.25 11.32 -29.24
N GLU A 120 -2.17 10.04 -28.89
CA GLU A 120 -1.85 8.96 -29.83
C GLU A 120 -2.89 8.89 -30.97
N SER A 121 -4.19 8.96 -30.65
CA SER A 121 -5.27 8.99 -31.66
C SER A 121 -5.20 10.22 -32.58
N ALA A 122 -4.75 11.38 -32.08
CA ALA A 122 -4.58 12.56 -32.90
C ALA A 122 -3.38 12.43 -33.87
N PHE A 123 -2.29 11.80 -33.43
CA PHE A 123 -1.13 11.47 -34.28
C PHE A 123 -1.44 10.40 -35.34
N GLU A 124 -2.33 9.44 -35.04
CA GLU A 124 -2.83 8.48 -36.03
C GLU A 124 -3.62 9.17 -37.17
N PHE A 125 -4.29 10.28 -36.88
CA PHE A 125 -5.01 11.06 -37.88
C PHE A 125 -4.09 11.94 -38.73
N SER A 126 -3.34 12.86 -38.11
CA SER A 126 -2.25 13.60 -38.77
C SER A 126 -1.37 14.33 -37.75
N PRO A 127 -0.07 14.57 -38.04
CA PRO A 127 0.80 15.37 -37.17
C PRO A 127 0.26 16.80 -36.93
N GLU A 128 -0.31 17.44 -37.95
CA GLU A 128 -0.90 18.77 -37.83
C GLU A 128 -2.15 18.78 -36.93
N HIS A 129 -2.94 17.71 -36.98
CA HIS A 129 -4.08 17.53 -36.10
C HIS A 129 -3.64 17.29 -34.64
N ALA A 130 -2.57 16.51 -34.44
CA ALA A 130 -1.98 16.30 -33.12
C ALA A 130 -1.48 17.62 -32.50
N GLU A 131 -0.76 18.46 -33.25
CA GLU A 131 -0.32 19.78 -32.78
C GLU A 131 -1.49 20.71 -32.42
N GLN A 132 -2.59 20.66 -33.19
CA GLN A 132 -3.83 21.39 -32.85
C GLN A 132 -4.49 20.83 -31.58
N MET A 133 -4.49 19.51 -31.41
CA MET A 133 -5.06 18.83 -30.24
C MET A 133 -4.25 19.12 -28.97
N ILE A 134 -2.92 19.15 -29.07
CA ILE A 134 -2.01 19.54 -27.98
C ILE A 134 -2.33 20.94 -27.47
N LEU A 135 -2.74 21.88 -28.33
CA LEU A 135 -3.11 23.24 -27.93
C LEU A 135 -4.56 23.37 -27.43
N ASN A 136 -5.34 22.28 -27.43
CA ASN A 136 -6.74 22.28 -27.02
C ASN A 136 -6.89 22.52 -25.50
N SER A 137 -7.90 23.29 -25.10
CA SER A 137 -8.24 23.52 -23.69
C SER A 137 -8.54 22.23 -22.92
N TYR A 138 -9.02 21.19 -23.60
CA TYR A 138 -9.26 19.87 -23.02
C TYR A 138 -7.98 19.15 -22.61
N VAL A 139 -6.97 19.09 -23.48
CA VAL A 139 -5.64 18.50 -23.16
C VAL A 139 -4.97 19.29 -22.04
N LYS A 140 -5.06 20.63 -22.08
CA LYS A 140 -4.60 21.50 -20.98
C LYS A 140 -5.26 21.17 -19.64
N TRP A 141 -6.58 20.94 -19.64
CA TRP A 141 -7.32 20.61 -18.42
C TRP A 141 -6.97 19.21 -17.90
N ARG A 142 -6.83 18.21 -18.79
CA ARG A 142 -6.38 16.86 -18.42
C ARG A 142 -4.98 16.86 -17.80
N TRP A 143 -4.02 17.57 -18.41
CA TRP A 143 -2.71 17.71 -17.79
C TRP A 143 -2.76 18.41 -16.42
N HIS A 144 -3.61 19.44 -16.27
CA HIS A 144 -3.79 20.09 -14.99
C HIS A 144 -4.29 19.12 -13.91
N LEU A 145 -5.21 18.20 -14.23
CA LEU A 145 -5.62 17.14 -13.30
C LEU A 145 -4.46 16.21 -12.95
N CYS A 146 -3.73 15.67 -13.94
CA CYS A 146 -2.54 14.84 -13.69
C CYS A 146 -1.56 15.53 -12.74
N ARG A 147 -1.28 16.82 -12.99
CA ARG A 147 -0.36 17.61 -12.17
C ARG A 147 -0.86 17.82 -10.75
N VAL A 148 -2.14 18.13 -10.54
CA VAL A 148 -2.73 18.26 -9.19
C VAL A 148 -2.60 16.95 -8.42
N VAL A 149 -2.88 15.82 -9.06
CA VAL A 149 -2.74 14.50 -8.44
C VAL A 149 -1.28 14.17 -8.11
N ILE A 150 -0.32 14.52 -8.98
CA ILE A 150 1.13 14.38 -8.70
C ILE A 150 1.56 15.27 -7.52
N GLU A 151 1.07 16.51 -7.43
CA GLU A 151 1.34 17.43 -6.32
C GLU A 151 0.75 16.89 -5.00
N ASP A 152 -0.45 16.28 -5.02
CA ASP A 152 -1.06 15.64 -3.85
C ASP A 152 -0.36 14.33 -3.45
N ILE A 153 0.13 13.52 -4.40
CA ILE A 153 1.00 12.36 -4.12
C ILE A 153 2.26 12.85 -3.41
N LYS A 154 2.96 13.85 -3.98
CA LYS A 154 4.16 14.42 -3.37
C LYS A 154 3.90 14.87 -1.93
N LYS A 155 2.78 15.56 -1.70
CA LYS A 155 2.38 16.03 -0.36
C LYS A 155 2.14 14.87 0.62
N GLN A 156 1.49 13.79 0.21
CA GLN A 156 1.36 12.58 1.04
C GLN A 156 2.73 11.98 1.36
N VAL A 157 3.64 11.92 0.38
CA VAL A 157 5.01 11.42 0.58
C VAL A 157 5.82 12.33 1.50
N ASP A 158 5.71 13.65 1.35
CA ASP A 158 6.37 14.64 2.23
C ASP A 158 5.86 14.51 3.67
N ASP A 159 4.57 14.29 3.89
CA ASP A 159 4.00 14.05 5.23
C ASP A 159 4.45 12.70 5.81
N VAL A 160 4.45 11.63 5.00
CA VAL A 160 5.04 10.33 5.36
C VAL A 160 6.52 10.48 5.76
N SER A 161 7.30 11.26 5.03
CA SER A 161 8.75 11.41 5.29
C SER A 161 9.07 12.03 6.66
N LYS A 162 8.20 12.91 7.18
CA LYS A 162 8.38 13.60 8.46
C LYS A 162 8.15 12.65 9.64
N ASP A 163 7.16 11.77 9.53
CA ASP A 163 6.71 10.89 10.61
C ASP A 163 7.21 9.43 10.47
N PHE A 164 7.78 9.04 9.32
CA PHE A 164 8.30 7.69 9.09
C PHE A 164 9.27 7.21 10.18
N GLY A 165 10.14 8.08 10.69
CA GLY A 165 11.07 7.74 11.78
C GLY A 165 10.41 7.39 13.13
N ARG A 166 9.10 7.64 13.28
CA ARG A 166 8.26 7.20 14.40
C ARG A 166 7.60 5.86 14.09
N TRP A 167 6.99 5.73 12.91
CA TRP A 167 6.30 4.52 12.46
C TRP A 167 7.25 3.32 12.28
N ALA A 168 8.43 3.55 11.69
CA ALA A 168 9.45 2.50 11.48
C ALA A 168 10.09 1.95 12.77
N ARG A 169 9.80 2.53 13.95
CA ARG A 169 10.23 2.00 15.25
C ARG A 169 9.20 1.08 15.90
N GLN A 170 8.01 0.96 15.32
CA GLN A 170 7.01 -0.01 15.72
C GLN A 170 7.01 -1.19 14.75
N THR A 171 8.05 -2.00 14.83
CA THR A 171 7.87 -3.46 14.69
C THR A 171 7.50 -4.00 16.07
N PRO A 172 6.21 -4.29 16.35
CA PRO A 172 5.90 -5.41 17.21
C PRO A 172 6.65 -6.64 16.67
N GLY A 173 7.08 -7.53 17.56
CA GLY A 173 7.54 -8.86 17.16
C GLY A 173 6.41 -9.69 16.56
N GLU A 174 6.60 -11.00 16.59
CA GLU A 174 5.60 -11.98 16.16
C GLU A 174 4.21 -11.67 16.76
N TYR A 175 3.15 -12.07 16.06
CA TYR A 175 1.72 -11.71 16.25
C TYR A 175 1.21 -11.51 17.70
N GLY A 176 1.80 -12.19 18.68
CA GLY A 176 1.59 -12.00 20.12
C GLY A 176 2.11 -10.69 20.75
N ASP A 177 2.79 -9.81 20.03
CA ASP A 177 3.10 -8.45 20.53
C ASP A 177 1.98 -7.43 20.23
N ILE A 178 1.10 -7.71 19.26
CA ILE A 178 -0.07 -6.87 18.93
C ILE A 178 -1.23 -7.19 19.89
N PHE A 179 -1.36 -8.47 20.24
CA PHE A 179 -2.22 -8.96 21.31
C PHE A 179 -1.33 -9.63 22.36
N PRO A 180 -0.85 -8.91 23.40
CA PRO A 180 -0.02 -9.52 24.43
C PRO A 180 -0.74 -10.74 25.01
N PRO A 181 -0.06 -11.89 25.18
CA PRO A 181 -0.68 -13.08 25.74
C PRO A 181 -1.29 -12.73 27.10
N ASN A 182 -2.51 -13.21 27.33
CA ASN A 182 -3.25 -12.90 28.55
C ASN A 182 -2.40 -13.35 29.75
N PRO A 183 -2.16 -12.51 30.77
CA PRO A 183 -1.29 -12.89 31.91
C PRO A 183 -1.73 -14.18 32.62
N LEU A 184 -3.01 -14.55 32.49
CA LEU A 184 -3.61 -15.77 33.04
C LEU A 184 -3.29 -17.04 32.23
N ASP A 185 -2.87 -16.93 30.97
CA ASP A 185 -2.47 -18.07 30.14
C ASP A 185 -1.09 -18.60 30.57
N GLN A 186 -0.26 -17.73 31.16
CA GLN A 186 1.06 -18.09 31.69
C GLN A 186 1.02 -18.77 33.07
N GLU A 187 -0.11 -18.69 33.79
CA GLU A 187 -0.25 -19.32 35.12
C GLU A 187 -0.61 -20.82 35.06
N ASN A 188 -0.89 -21.39 33.88
CA ASN A 188 -1.33 -22.78 33.73
C ASN A 188 -0.29 -23.77 33.15
N GLU A 189 0.93 -23.34 32.79
CA GLU A 189 2.00 -24.23 32.32
C GLU A 189 2.98 -24.70 33.43
N SER A 190 2.52 -24.74 34.69
CA SER A 190 3.26 -25.40 35.78
C SER A 190 2.36 -26.27 36.67
N ASP A 191 1.86 -27.38 36.13
CA ASP A 191 1.86 -28.72 36.78
C ASP A 191 0.93 -29.72 36.06
N ALA A 192 1.41 -30.33 34.96
CA ALA A 192 0.82 -31.54 34.39
C ALA A 192 1.90 -32.44 33.76
N SER A 193 2.47 -33.30 34.60
CA SER A 193 3.55 -34.25 34.32
C SER A 193 3.25 -35.27 33.20
N GLU A 194 4.22 -35.44 32.29
CA GLU A 194 4.67 -36.68 31.63
C GLU A 194 3.77 -37.50 30.65
N VAL A 195 4.46 -38.03 29.61
CA VAL A 195 4.08 -39.10 28.65
C VAL A 195 2.98 -38.70 27.62
N SER A 196 3.15 -38.87 26.30
CA SER A 196 3.84 -39.94 25.57
C SER A 196 4.50 -39.51 24.25
N GLU A 197 5.55 -40.24 23.87
CA GLU A 197 6.15 -40.19 22.54
C GLU A 197 5.14 -40.54 21.43
N ILE A 198 5.09 -39.75 20.35
CA ILE A 198 4.88 -40.25 18.99
C ILE A 198 5.94 -39.62 18.07
N ARG A 199 6.55 -40.47 17.23
CA ARG A 199 7.82 -40.23 16.54
C ARG A 199 7.63 -40.27 15.01
N GLY A 200 8.19 -39.29 14.29
CA GLY A 200 8.28 -39.24 12.81
C GLY A 200 7.08 -38.57 12.12
N LEU A 201 7.13 -38.09 10.86
CA LEU A 201 8.15 -37.91 9.79
C LEU A 201 7.64 -36.75 8.87
N THR A 202 8.37 -35.98 8.05
CA THR A 202 9.80 -35.74 7.71
C THR A 202 9.88 -34.34 7.03
N ARG A 203 10.85 -33.45 7.32
CA ARG A 203 12.24 -33.34 6.78
C ARG A 203 12.33 -32.81 5.32
N PHE A 204 13.23 -31.83 5.13
CA PHE A 204 13.65 -31.15 3.89
C PHE A 204 12.72 -30.03 3.34
N GLY A 205 13.24 -28.88 2.92
CA GLY A 205 14.65 -28.45 2.95
C GLY A 205 14.88 -26.98 2.59
N ALA A 206 16.00 -26.43 3.06
CA ALA A 206 16.47 -25.11 2.67
C ALA A 206 16.95 -25.13 1.20
N VAL A 207 16.67 -24.07 0.46
CA VAL A 207 17.34 -23.77 -0.81
C VAL A 207 18.28 -22.60 -0.58
N ALA A 208 19.59 -22.87 -0.68
CA ALA A 208 20.60 -21.84 -0.72
C ALA A 208 20.62 -21.17 -2.09
N LEU A 209 20.77 -19.84 -2.11
CA LEU A 209 21.15 -19.10 -3.31
C LEU A 209 22.66 -19.20 -3.50
N ASN A 210 23.07 -19.49 -4.74
CA ASN A 210 24.36 -19.11 -5.33
C ASN A 210 24.07 -18.01 -6.35
#